data_AF-A0A4Q9GL92-F1
#
_entry.id   AF-A0A4Q9GL92-F1
#
_cell.length_a   1.000
_cell.length_b   1.000
_cell.length_c   1.000
_cell.angle_alpha   90.00
_cell.angle_beta   90.00
_cell.angle_gamma   90.00
#
_symmetry.space_group_name_H-M   'P 1'
#
loop_
_entity.id
_entity.type
_entity.pdbx_description
1 polymer ?
#
loop_
_entity_poly.entity_id
_entity_poly.type
_entity_poly.pdbx_seq_one_letter_code
_entity_poly.pdbx_strand_id
1 'polypeptide(L)' 'MRPRVKKLIGMVVLVVGVTSYALIVMLVGQFGFARSGALAQLAFFAFFGLIWIVPAGLLIRWMERVERPR' A
#
# COMPACT_ATOMS: atom_id res chain seq x y z
N MET A 1 -2.21 9.65 23.79
CA MET A 1 -2.45 10.52 22.61
C MET A 1 -3.94 10.55 22.31
N ARG A 2 -4.52 11.70 21.97
CA ARG A 2 -5.96 11.79 21.62
C ARG A 2 -6.28 10.82 20.45
N PRO A 3 -7.35 10.01 20.53
CA PRO A 3 -7.69 9.00 19.51
C PRO A 3 -7.71 9.55 18.07
N ARG A 4 -8.20 10.79 17.92
CA ARG A 4 -8.33 11.48 16.63
C ARG A 4 -6.99 11.77 15.95
N VAL A 5 -5.92 12.01 16.71
CA VAL A 5 -4.59 12.34 16.16
C VAL A 5 -3.90 11.10 15.60
N LYS A 6 -4.01 9.94 16.27
CA LYS A 6 -3.47 8.68 15.75
C LYS A 6 -4.16 8.26 14.44
N LYS A 7 -5.46 8.52 14.31
CA LYS A 7 -6.22 8.21 13.09
C LYS A 7 -5.80 9.07 11.90
N LEU A 8 -5.52 10.37 12.14
CA LEU A 8 -4.95 11.26 11.12
C LEU A 8 -3.56 10.81 10.69
N ILE A 9 -2.68 10.48 11.63
CA ILE A 9 -1.33 9.99 11.32
C ILE A 9 -1.39 8.68 10.53
N GLY A 10 -2.23 7.73 10.97
CA GLY A 10 -2.41 6.47 10.27
C GLY A 10 -2.89 6.65 8.83
N MET A 11 -3.84 7.56 8.59
CA MET A 11 -4.29 7.90 7.25
C MET A 11 -3.15 8.49 6.40
N VAL A 12 -2.41 9.47 6.94
CA VAL A 12 -1.29 10.09 6.20
C VAL A 12 -0.22 9.06 5.87
N VAL A 13 0.15 8.20 6.81
CA VAL A 13 1.13 7.11 6.58
C VAL A 13 0.63 6.15 5.52
N LEU A 14 -0.67 5.82 5.51
CA LEU A 14 -1.25 4.93 4.51
C LEU A 14 -1.16 5.55 3.11
N VAL A 15 -1.55 6.82 2.98
CA VAL A 15 -1.50 7.56 1.71
C VAL A 15 -0.07 7.68 1.21
N VAL A 16 0.86 8.15 2.05
CA VAL A 16 2.27 8.31 1.67
C VAL A 16 2.90 6.97 1.33
N GLY A 17 2.59 5.92 2.10
CA GLY A 17 3.06 4.57 1.88
C GLY A 17 2.58 4.01 0.53
N VAL A 18 1.28 4.08 0.25
CA VAL A 18 0.72 3.54 -1.01
C VAL A 18 1.20 4.33 -2.22
N THR A 19 1.30 5.65 -2.12
CA THR A 19 1.83 6.48 -3.20
C THR A 19 3.29 6.15 -3.49
N SER A 20 4.13 6.08 -2.46
CA SER A 20 5.55 5.75 -2.63
C SER A 20 5.73 4.34 -3.21
N TYR A 21 4.95 3.38 -2.73
CA TYR A 21 4.99 2.01 -3.23
C TYR A 21 4.53 1.91 -4.69
N ALA A 22 3.42 2.54 -5.05
CA ALA A 22 2.92 2.55 -6.42
C ALA A 22 3.96 3.13 -7.39
N LEU A 23 4.62 4.23 -7.00
CA LEU A 23 5.69 4.82 -7.81
C LEU A 23 6.87 3.86 -7.99
N ILE A 24 7.30 3.16 -6.93
CA ILE A 24 8.37 2.15 -7.02
C ILE A 24 7.96 1.00 -7.95
N VAL A 25 6.75 0.46 -7.79
CA VAL A 25 6.25 -0.64 -8.63
C VAL A 25 6.12 -0.21 -10.10
N MET A 26 5.63 1.00 -10.36
CA MET A 26 5.60 1.56 -11.72
C MET A 26 7.00 1.71 -12.30
N LEU A 27 7.96 2.21 -11.52
CA LEU A 27 9.34 2.36 -11.96
C LEU A 27 9.95 1.00 -12.33
N VAL A 28 9.80 0.01 -11.45
CA VAL A 28 10.30 -1.36 -11.68
C VAL A 28 9.59 -2.02 -12.86
N GLY A 29 8.27 -1.84 -12.99
CA GLY A 29 7.50 -2.36 -14.12
C GLY A 29 7.92 -1.73 -15.44
N GLN A 30 8.14 -0.42 -15.47
CA GLN A 30 8.56 0.28 -16.68
C GLN A 30 9.98 -0.10 -17.11
N PHE A 31 10.95 -0.17 -16.19
CA PHE A 31 12.34 -0.48 -16.55
C PHE A 31 12.61 -1.99 -16.71
N GLY A 32 11.97 -2.83 -15.91
CA GLY A 32 12.20 -4.28 -15.91
C GLY A 32 11.39 -5.02 -16.98
N PHE A 33 10.20 -4.52 -17.34
CA PHE A 33 9.25 -5.23 -18.20
C PHE A 33 8.86 -4.47 -19.48
N ALA A 34 9.54 -3.37 -19.83
CA ALA A 34 9.27 -2.60 -21.06
C ALA A 34 9.32 -3.41 -22.37
N ARG A 35 10.07 -4.53 -22.42
CA ARG A 35 10.13 -5.43 -23.58
C ARG A 35 9.25 -6.67 -23.46
N SER A 36 8.56 -6.85 -22.35
CA SER A 36 7.71 -8.01 -22.10
C SER A 36 6.31 -7.82 -22.67
N GLY A 37 5.60 -8.91 -22.96
CA GLY A 37 4.23 -8.84 -23.45
C GLY A 37 3.25 -8.33 -22.40
N ALA A 38 2.10 -7.80 -22.84
CA ALA A 38 1.06 -7.23 -21.98
C ALA A 38 0.62 -8.14 -20.83
N LEU A 39 0.64 -9.47 -21.03
CA LEU A 39 0.32 -10.46 -20.01
C LEU A 39 1.30 -10.47 -18.83
N ALA A 40 2.60 -10.28 -19.11
CA ALA A 40 3.63 -10.25 -18.07
C ALA A 40 3.51 -8.97 -17.22
N GLN A 41 3.23 -7.83 -17.86
CA GLN A 41 2.91 -6.59 -17.15
C GLN A 41 1.68 -6.75 -16.26
N LEU A 42 0.61 -7.37 -16.77
CA LEU A 42 -0.62 -7.57 -16.00
C LEU A 42 -0.38 -8.48 -14.79
N ALA A 43 0.34 -9.59 -14.98
CA ALA A 43 0.72 -10.49 -13.89
C ALA A 43 1.60 -9.78 -12.84
N PHE A 44 2.56 -8.96 -13.28
CA PHE A 44 3.44 -8.19 -12.40
C PHE A 44 2.64 -7.18 -11.55
N PHE A 45 1.82 -6.34 -12.18
CA PHE A 45 1.01 -5.37 -11.45
C PHE A 45 -0.02 -6.03 -10.53
N ALA A 46 -0.61 -7.15 -10.95
CA ALA A 46 -1.49 -7.94 -10.08
C ALA A 46 -0.73 -8.43 -8.84
N PHE A 47 0.41 -9.12 -9.01
CA PHE A 47 1.20 -9.65 -7.89
C PHE A 47 1.67 -8.55 -6.92
N PHE A 48 2.27 -7.48 -7.45
CA PHE A 48 2.77 -6.39 -6.63
C PHE A 48 1.63 -5.58 -5.98
N GLY A 49 0.49 -5.43 -6.66
CA GLY A 49 -0.71 -4.84 -6.07
C GLY A 49 -1.28 -5.68 -4.92
N LEU A 50 -1.32 -7.00 -5.08
CA LEU A 50 -1.79 -7.94 -4.06
C LEU A 50 -0.87 -7.98 -2.84
N ILE A 51 0.45 -7.91 -3.02
CA ILE A 51 1.42 -7.86 -1.91
C ILE A 51 1.14 -6.67 -0.98
N TRP A 52 0.67 -5.54 -1.53
CA TRP A 52 0.42 -4.33 -0.76
C TRP A 52 -0.79 -4.42 0.18
N ILE A 53 -1.67 -5.41 -0.02
CA ILE A 53 -2.84 -5.63 0.83
C ILE A 53 -2.40 -5.94 2.27
N VAL A 54 -1.31 -6.67 2.45
CA VAL A 54 -0.80 -7.04 3.78
C VAL A 54 -0.34 -5.81 4.58
N PRO A 55 0.55 -4.94 4.05
CA PRO A 55 0.89 -3.65 4.68
C PRO A 55 -0.33 -2.79 4.99
N ALA A 56 -1.24 -2.63 4.02
CA ALA A 56 -2.44 -1.81 4.20
C ALA A 56 -3.33 -2.38 5.32
N GLY A 57 -3.56 -3.68 5.34
CA GLY A 57 -4.36 -4.36 6.36
C GLY A 57 -3.73 -4.28 7.75
N LEU A 58 -2.41 -4.45 7.87
CA LEU A 58 -1.69 -4.27 9.15
C LEU A 58 -1.81 -2.85 9.69
N LEU A 59 -1.69 -1.85 8.82
CA LEU A 59 -1.79 -0.44 9.19
C LEU A 59 -3.22 -0.08 9.62
N ILE A 60 -4.23 -0.52 8.86
CA ILE A 60 -5.65 -0.34 9.22
C ILE A 60 -5.95 -1.02 10.54
N ARG A 61 -5.48 -2.26 10.75
CA ARG A 61 -5.69 -3.00 12.00
C ARG A 61 -5.03 -2.28 13.20
N TRP A 62 -3.88 -1.64 12.98
CA TRP A 62 -3.25 -0.79 13.99
C TRP A 62 -4.08 0.46 14.29
N MET A 63 -4.70 1.08 13.28
CA MET A 63 -5.62 2.21 13.46
C MET A 63 -6.89 1.80 14.21
N GLU A 64 -7.54 0.70 13.82
CA GLU A 64 -8.78 0.20 14.42
C GLU A 64 -8.61 -0.30 15.86
N ARG A 65 -7.47 -0.92 16.18
CA ARG A 65 -7.19 -1.43 17.54
C ARG A 65 -7.17 -0.32 18.60
N VAL A 66 -7.03 0.95 18.20
CA VAL A 66 -7.09 2.10 19.09
C VAL A 66 -8.53 2.50 19.43
N GLU A 67 -9.50 2.04 18.64
CA GLU A 67 -10.90 2.49 18.70
C GLU A 67 -11.85 1.45 19.32
N ARG A 68 -11.36 0.39 19.97
CA ARG A 68 -12.21 -0.47 20.81
C ARG A 68 -12.29 0.10 22.23
N PRO A 69 -13.28 0.94 22.59
CA PRO A 69 -13.71 0.99 23.98
C PRO A 69 -14.29 -0.40 24.30
N ARG A 70 -13.95 -0.93 25.48
CA ARG A 70 -14.65 -2.09 26.04
C ARG A 70 -16.11 -1.73 26.28
#